data_AF-A0A2D5ZT84-F1
#
_entry.id   AF-A0A2D5ZT84-F1
#
_cell.length_a   1.000
_cell.length_b   1.000
_cell.length_c   1.000
_cell.angle_alpha   90.00
_cell.angle_beta   90.00
_cell.angle_gamma   90.00
#
_symmetry.space_group_name_H-M   'P 1'
#
loop_
_entity.id
_entity.type
_entity.pdbx_description
1 polymer ?
#
loop_
_entity_poly.entity_id
_entity_poly.type
_entity_poly.pdbx_seq_one_letter_code
_entity_poly.pdbx_strand_id
1 'polypeptide(L)'
;MKETRFSVHRACSYDGHEIRVEKRSLFFTMEYSLIIDGAKQDQLLGTYGLFILHGVIDSDGTRIPVEVLIEQRWWSTVFRCKVAGQSSEMHRYDP
;
A
#
# COMPACT_ATOMS: atom_id res chain seq x y z
N MET A 1 0.67 -11.24 16.31
CA MET A 1 0.19 -11.49 14.94
C MET A 1 1.35 -12.15 14.20
N LYS A 2 1.25 -13.44 13.81
CA LYS A 2 2.38 -14.15 13.18
C LYS A 2 2.60 -13.57 11.78
N GLU A 3 3.73 -12.90 11.57
CA GLU A 3 4.17 -12.50 10.23
C GLU A 3 4.25 -13.75 9.35
N THR A 4 3.39 -13.80 8.33
CA THR A 4 3.51 -14.81 7.27
C THR A 4 4.83 -14.58 6.54
N ARG A 5 5.59 -15.66 6.33
CA ARG A 5 6.96 -15.74 5.76
C ARG A 5 7.22 -15.00 4.43
N PHE A 6 6.22 -14.37 3.81
CA PHE A 6 6.30 -13.72 2.50
C PHE A 6 5.54 -12.38 2.47
N SER A 7 5.67 -11.59 3.54
CA SER A 7 5.02 -10.29 3.62
C SER A 7 5.97 -9.22 3.09
N VAL A 8 5.56 -8.48 2.05
CA VAL A 8 6.30 -7.31 1.55
C VAL A 8 5.64 -6.08 2.10
N HIS A 9 6.40 -5.27 2.82
CA HIS A 9 5.94 -4.02 3.39
C HIS A 9 6.67 -2.86 2.72
N ARG A 10 5.89 -1.90 2.22
CA ARG A 10 6.40 -0.67 1.61
C ARG A 10 5.76 0.52 2.28
N ALA A 11 6.50 1.62 2.40
CA ALA A 11 5.98 2.85 2.99
C ALA A 11 6.41 4.09 2.20
N CYS A 12 5.56 5.11 2.25
CA CYS A 12 5.85 6.50 1.90
C CYS A 12 5.34 7.37 3.06
N SER A 13 5.93 8.55 3.24
CA SER A 13 5.45 9.56 4.18
C SER A 13 4.93 10.76 3.41
N TYR A 14 3.81 11.32 3.83
CA TYR A 14 3.28 12.57 3.28
C TYR A 14 2.81 13.45 4.42
N ASP A 15 3.40 14.64 4.55
CA ASP A 15 2.99 15.65 5.54
C ASP A 15 2.84 15.13 6.99
N GLY A 16 3.78 14.28 7.42
CA GLY A 16 3.74 13.65 8.74
C GLY A 16 2.86 12.39 8.85
N HIS A 17 2.05 12.08 7.84
CA HIS A 17 1.26 10.86 7.77
C HIS A 17 2.07 9.68 7.20
N GLU A 18 1.93 8.52 7.82
CA GLU A 18 2.56 7.28 7.39
C GLU A 18 1.61 6.48 6.49
N ILE A 19 2.00 6.29 5.23
CA ILE A 19 1.25 5.50 4.27
C ILE A 19 2.01 4.20 4.02
N ARG A 20 1.40 3.08 4.39
CA ARG A 20 1.95 1.74 4.31
C ARG A 20 1.13 0.86 3.40
N VAL A 21 1.82 0.01 2.66
CA VAL A 21 1.22 -1.06 1.88
C VAL A 21 1.81 -2.38 2.32
N GLU A 22 0.92 -3.31 2.63
CA GLU A 22 1.27 -4.68 2.96
C GLU A 22 0.81 -5.59 1.85
N LYS A 23 1.73 -6.44 1.36
CA LYS A 23 1.42 -7.55 0.48
C LYS A 23 1.62 -8.85 1.26
N ARG A 24 0.62 -9.72 1.30
CA ARG A 24 0.69 -11.04 1.92
C ARG A 24 0.38 -12.12 0.90
N SER A 25 1.20 -13.16 0.86
CA SER A 25 0.91 -14.34 0.03
C SER A 25 -0.06 -15.28 0.73
N LEU A 26 -1.16 -15.60 0.07
CA LEU A 26 -2.19 -16.55 0.51
C LEU A 26 -2.18 -17.79 -0.40
N PHE A 27 -0.99 -18.35 -0.66
CA PHE A 27 -0.72 -19.49 -1.54
C PHE A 27 -1.06 -19.25 -3.02
N PHE A 28 -2.34 -19.19 -3.39
CA PHE A 28 -2.81 -19.04 -4.79
C PHE A 28 -3.19 -17.61 -5.15
N THR A 29 -3.29 -16.73 -4.15
CA THR A 29 -3.59 -15.31 -4.34
C THR A 29 -2.67 -14.45 -3.48
N MET A 30 -2.61 -13.16 -3.79
CA MET A 30 -1.95 -12.17 -2.94
C MET A 30 -3.02 -11.25 -2.37
N GLU A 31 -2.86 -10.90 -1.11
CA GLU A 31 -3.63 -9.87 -0.44
C GLU A 31 -2.79 -8.60 -0.38
N TYR A 32 -3.39 -7.47 -0.72
CA TYR A 32 -2.81 -6.16 -0.60
C TYR A 32 -3.66 -5.33 0.35
N SER A 33 -3.04 -4.66 1.32
CA SER A 33 -3.73 -3.79 2.26
C SER A 33 -3.05 -2.42 2.29
N LEU A 34 -3.85 -1.36 2.19
CA LEU A 34 -3.42 0.01 2.43
C LEU A 34 -3.68 0.37 3.88
N ILE A 35 -2.67 0.89 4.54
CA ILE A 35 -2.71 1.32 5.93
C ILE A 35 -2.22 2.76 5.95
N ILE A 36 -2.99 3.66 6.56
CA ILE A 36 -2.63 5.06 6.75
C ILE A 36 -2.71 5.34 8.24
N ASP A 37 -1.62 5.84 8.84
CA ASP A 37 -1.49 6.12 10.28
C ASP A 37 -1.92 4.94 11.17
N GLY A 38 -1.55 3.73 10.76
CA GLY A 38 -1.90 2.49 11.46
C GLY A 38 -3.33 1.98 11.24
N ALA A 39 -4.21 2.75 10.58
CA ALA A 39 -5.56 2.34 10.24
C ALA A 39 -5.62 1.73 8.83
N LYS A 40 -6.19 0.53 8.70
CA LYS A 40 -6.44 -0.09 7.39
C LYS A 40 -7.52 0.70 6.66
N GLN A 41 -7.19 1.18 5.46
CA GLN A 41 -8.08 1.99 4.62
C GLN A 41 -8.76 1.14 3.54
N ASP A 42 -8.00 0.25 2.90
CA ASP A 42 -8.48 -0.56 1.78
C ASP A 42 -7.76 -1.90 1.72
N GLN A 43 -8.40 -2.88 1.08
CA GLN A 43 -7.90 -4.23 0.95
C GLN A 43 -8.41 -4.88 -0.34
N LEU A 44 -7.48 -5.49 -1.08
CA LEU A 44 -7.76 -6.16 -2.34
C LEU A 44 -7.06 -7.53 -2.41
N LEU A 45 -7.66 -8.44 -3.16
CA LEU A 45 -7.07 -9.74 -3.51
C LEU A 45 -6.76 -9.75 -5.00
N GLY A 46 -5.58 -10.24 -5.37
CA GLY A 46 -5.15 -10.27 -6.76
C GLY A 46 -3.92 -11.14 -6.99
N THR A 47 -3.89 -11.84 -8.12
CA THR A 47 -2.76 -12.74 -8.46
C THR A 47 -1.75 -12.07 -9.37
N TYR A 48 -2.19 -11.43 -10.47
CA TYR A 48 -1.36 -10.72 -11.44
C TYR A 48 -2.09 -9.51 -12.02
N GLY A 49 -1.35 -8.51 -12.46
CA GLY A 49 -1.90 -7.32 -13.12
C GLY A 49 -1.70 -6.04 -12.33
N LEU A 50 -2.51 -5.04 -12.67
CA LEU A 50 -2.50 -3.72 -12.04
C LEU A 50 -3.65 -3.62 -11.04
N PHE A 51 -3.32 -3.25 -9.81
CA PHE A 51 -4.28 -3.01 -8.73
C PHE A 51 -4.10 -1.60 -8.20
N ILE A 52 -5.18 -1.02 -7.68
CA ILE A 52 -5.16 0.32 -7.10
C ILE A 52 -5.87 0.24 -5.76
N LEU A 53 -5.14 0.51 -4.68
CA LEU A 53 -5.73 0.71 -3.36
C LEU A 53 -6.03 2.20 -3.16
N HIS A 54 -7.15 2.50 -2.53
CA HIS A 54 -7.58 3.88 -2.28
C HIS A 54 -7.62 4.17 -0.78
N GLY A 55 -7.19 5.36 -0.40
CA GLY A 55 -7.26 5.82 0.98
C GLY A 55 -7.46 7.33 1.02
N VAL A 56 -7.67 7.85 2.22
CA VAL A 56 -7.80 9.27 2.46
C VAL A 56 -7.00 9.62 3.71
N ILE A 57 -6.21 10.69 3.61
CA ILE A 57 -5.61 11.37 4.75
C ILE A 57 -6.55 12.51 5.15
N ASP A 58 -6.83 12.64 6.44
CA ASP A 58 -7.50 13.81 7.00
C ASP A 58 -6.44 14.69 7.64
N SER A 59 -6.12 15.82 7.01
CA SER A 59 -5.16 16.81 7.49
C SER A 59 -5.88 18.14 7.65
N ASP A 60 -6.02 18.59 8.90
CA ASP A 60 -6.69 19.84 9.29
C ASP A 60 -8.09 20.05 8.66
N GLY A 61 -8.87 18.97 8.56
CA GLY A 61 -10.22 18.99 7.99
C GLY A 61 -10.25 18.96 6.46
N THR A 62 -9.08 18.86 5.81
CA THR A 62 -8.94 18.63 4.38
C THR A 62 -8.74 17.14 4.12
N ARG A 63 -9.60 16.57 3.26
CA ARG A 63 -9.49 15.19 2.82
C ARG A 63 -8.59 15.08 1.60
N ILE A 64 -7.43 14.48 1.80
CA ILE A 64 -6.42 14.31 0.76
C ILE A 64 -6.49 12.87 0.24
N PRO A 65 -6.80 12.64 -1.06
CA PRO A 65 -6.87 11.31 -1.61
C PRO A 65 -5.48 10.70 -1.74
N VAL A 66 -5.39 9.42 -1.37
CA VAL A 66 -4.22 8.57 -1.51
C VAL A 66 -4.56 7.40 -2.42
N GLU A 67 -3.71 7.14 -3.40
CA GLU A 67 -3.80 6.00 -4.29
C GLU A 67 -2.48 5.23 -4.22
N VAL A 68 -2.53 3.92 -4.05
CA VAL A 68 -1.36 3.07 -4.23
C VAL A 68 -1.58 2.18 -5.43
N LEU A 69 -0.77 2.43 -6.45
CA LEU A 69 -0.67 1.59 -7.63
C LEU A 69 0.23 0.39 -7.33
N ILE A 70 -0.28 -0.81 -7.57
CA ILE A 70 0.42 -2.06 -7.39
C ILE A 70 0.48 -2.77 -8.73
N GLU A 71 1.68 -2.95 -9.25
CA GLU A 71 1.89 -3.72 -10.47
C GLU A 71 2.51 -5.07 -10.09
N GLN A 72 1.68 -6.13 -10.10
CA GLN A 72 2.09 -7.50 -9.81
C GLN A 72 2.42 -8.24 -11.11
N ARG A 73 3.71 -8.56 -11.28
CA ARG A 73 4.24 -9.42 -12.35
C ARG A 73 4.56 -10.81 -11.82
N TRP A 74 4.98 -11.74 -12.67
CA TRP A 74 5.31 -13.11 -12.23
C TRP A 74 6.41 -13.17 -11.15
N TRP A 75 7.42 -12.29 -11.21
CA TRP A 75 8.60 -12.36 -10.34
C TRP A 75 8.86 -11.10 -9.51
N SER A 76 8.05 -10.05 -9.69
CA SER A 76 8.25 -8.77 -9.03
C SER A 76 6.94 -8.06 -8.76
N THR A 77 6.97 -7.17 -7.78
CA THR A 77 5.87 -6.26 -7.47
C THR A 77 6.43 -4.86 -7.38
N VAL A 78 5.87 -3.93 -8.13
CA VAL A 78 6.20 -2.51 -8.07
C VAL A 78 5.07 -1.78 -7.34
N PHE A 79 5.45 -0.92 -6.41
CA PHE A 79 4.52 -0.11 -5.63
C PHE A 79 4.79 1.36 -5.92
N ARG A 80 3.74 2.11 -6.24
CA ARG A 80 3.81 3.57 -6.41
C ARG A 80 2.74 4.22 -5.58
N CYS A 81 3.15 5.14 -4.73
CA CYS A 81 2.28 5.90 -3.86
C CYS A 81 1.95 7.21 -4.57
N LYS A 82 0.68 7.59 -4.62
CA LYS A 82 0.23 8.84 -5.19
C LYS A 82 -0.65 9.55 -4.19
N VAL A 83 -0.24 10.75 -3.78
CA VAL A 83 -0.94 11.56 -2.78
C VAL A 83 -1.23 12.91 -3.42
N ALA A 84 -2.48 13.36 -3.37
CA ALA A 84 -2.89 14.64 -3.99
C ALA A 84 -2.46 14.79 -5.46
N GLY A 85 -2.38 13.69 -6.22
CA GLY A 85 -1.91 13.72 -7.62
C GLY A 85 -0.39 13.56 -7.80
N GLN A 86 0.41 13.72 -6.73
CA GLN A 86 1.87 13.62 -6.78
C GLN A 86 2.33 12.18 -6.54
N SER A 87 3.15 11.65 -7.45
CA SER A 87 3.68 10.29 -7.34
C SER A 87 4.99 10.28 -6.56
N SER A 88 5.07 9.39 -5.58
CA SER A 88 6.26 9.13 -4.76
C SER A 88 6.62 7.66 -4.83
N GLU A 89 7.92 7.37 -4.83
CA GLU A 89 8.42 6.01 -4.71
C GLU A 89 8.20 5.50 -3.27
N MET A 90 7.83 4.24 -3.13
CA MET A 90 7.71 3.63 -1.80
C MET A 90 8.98 2.89 -1.43
N HIS A 91 9.46 3.13 -0.22
CA HIS A 91 10.66 2.50 0.31
C HIS A 91 10.33 1.20 1.04
N ARG A 92 11.34 0.35 1.24
CA ARG A 92 11.18 -0.85 2.06
C ARG A 92 10.84 -0.41 3.49
N TYR A 93 9.83 -1.04 4.06
CA TYR A 93 9.46 -0.87 5.45
C TYR A 93 9.75 -2.17 6.17
N ASP A 94 10.64 -2.15 7.16
CA ASP A 94 10.82 -3.29 8.07
C ASP A 94 10.12 -2.88 9.39
N PRO A 95 9.07 -3.58 9.82
CA PRO A 95 8.25 -3.23 10.99
C PRO A 95 8.96 -3.38 12.33
#